data_AF-A0A5C8DPZ1-F1
#
_entry.id   AF-A0A5C8DPZ1-F1
#
_cell.length_a   1.000
_cell.length_b   1.000
_cell.length_c   1.000
_cell.angle_alpha   90.00
_cell.angle_beta   90.00
_cell.angle_gamma   90.00
#
_symmetry.space_group_name_H-M   'P 1'
#
loop_
_entity.id
_entity.type
_entity.pdbx_description
1 polymer ?
#
loop_
_entity_poly.entity_id
_entity_poly.type
_entity_poly.pdbx_seq_one_letter_code
_entity_poly.pdbx_strand_id
1 'polypeptide(L)'
;MGLYSFNTWLVANLVHPFLILIMDLIDPEFFSDMDFLAEPTLLSLIFFFSFILSLPALLLAYVCLRIIVPAPHSYQTRLMIWAITAPCIIAFGGMVVMIIFGDFNPGGLIVCIPAMLAAMLSVLIRYQQFKQLIVQHEIN
;
A
#
# COMPACT_ATOMS: atom_id res chain seq x y z
N MET A 1 -12.26 4.90 -12.34
CA MET A 1 -11.95 4.26 -11.04
C MET A 1 -10.58 3.58 -10.99
N GLY A 2 -10.13 2.84 -12.01
CA GLY A 2 -8.78 2.24 -12.04
C GLY A 2 -7.64 3.25 -11.99
N LEU A 3 -7.82 4.44 -12.59
CA LEU A 3 -6.91 5.58 -12.48
C LEU A 3 -6.60 5.99 -11.03
N TYR A 4 -7.58 5.90 -10.12
CA TYR A 4 -7.34 6.28 -8.72
C TYR A 4 -6.48 5.27 -7.99
N SER A 5 -6.63 3.97 -8.24
CA SER A 5 -5.80 2.94 -7.60
C SER A 5 -4.35 3.03 -8.06
N PHE A 6 -4.15 3.24 -9.36
CA PHE A 6 -2.84 3.45 -9.93
C PHE A 6 -2.19 4.74 -9.39
N ASN A 7 -2.92 5.86 -9.39
CA ASN A 7 -2.42 7.12 -8.84
C ASN A 7 -2.10 7.02 -7.35
N THR A 8 -2.95 6.34 -6.58
CA THR A 8 -2.74 6.12 -5.14
C THR A 8 -1.49 5.31 -4.87
N TRP A 9 -1.28 4.26 -5.66
CA TRP A 9 -0.07 3.45 -5.61
C TRP A 9 1.17 4.22 -6.05
N LEU A 10 1.08 5.04 -7.11
CA LEU A 10 2.17 5.88 -7.58
C LEU A 10 2.58 6.90 -6.52
N VAL A 11 1.60 7.60 -5.93
CA VAL A 11 1.83 8.54 -4.84
C VAL A 11 2.47 7.84 -3.63
N ALA A 12 2.00 6.65 -3.26
CA ALA A 12 2.59 5.90 -2.16
C ALA A 12 4.07 5.52 -2.41
N ASN A 13 4.40 5.12 -3.64
CA ASN A 13 5.79 4.84 -4.02
C ASN A 13 6.65 6.11 -4.11
N LEU A 14 6.07 7.26 -4.45
CA LEU A 14 6.77 8.55 -4.44
C LEU A 14 7.00 9.11 -3.04
N VAL A 15 6.07 8.86 -2.10
CA VAL A 15 6.16 9.32 -0.70
C VAL A 15 7.11 8.46 0.13
N HIS A 16 7.27 7.18 -0.21
CA HIS A 16 8.09 6.23 0.52
C HIS A 16 9.57 6.65 0.70
N PRO A 17 10.29 7.15 -0.33
CA PRO A 17 11.63 7.70 -0.16
C PRO A 17 11.74 8.80 0.88
N PHE A 18 10.76 9.70 0.92
CA PHE A 18 10.74 10.78 1.90
C PHE A 18 10.52 10.27 3.32
N LEU A 19 9.70 9.23 3.50
CA LEU A 19 9.48 8.62 4.80
C LEU A 19 10.71 7.87 5.31
N ILE A 20 11.41 7.13 4.44
CA ILE A 20 12.69 6.51 4.80
C ILE A 20 13.69 7.58 5.23
N LEU A 21 13.82 8.66 4.45
CA LEU A 21 14.72 9.77 4.78
C LEU A 21 14.36 10.40 6.13
N ILE A 22 13.08 10.61 6.42
CA ILE A 22 12.62 11.15 7.71
C ILE A 22 12.94 10.17 8.85
N MET A 23 12.72 8.87 8.65
CA MET A 23 13.06 7.85 9.65
C MET A 23 14.57 7.84 9.95
N ASP A 24 15.41 7.99 8.92
CA ASP A 24 16.87 8.00 9.05
C ASP A 24 17.37 9.23 9.82
N LEU A 25 16.71 10.37 9.60
CA LEU A 25 17.00 11.61 10.33
C LEU A 25 16.55 11.57 11.81
N ILE A 26 15.49 10.82 12.11
CA ILE A 26 14.94 10.73 13.48
C ILE A 26 15.72 9.70 14.31
N ASP A 27 16.08 8.58 13.70
CA ASP A 27 16.79 7.49 14.35
C ASP A 27 17.87 6.94 13.39
N PRO A 28 19.07 7.52 13.40
CA PRO A 28 20.17 7.08 12.55
C PRO A 28 20.64 5.66 12.88
N GLU A 29 20.37 5.17 14.10
CA GLU A 29 20.76 3.83 14.54
C GLU A 29 19.80 2.76 13.99
N PHE A 30 18.55 3.14 13.71
CA PHE A 30 17.53 2.25 13.13
C PHE A 30 17.98 1.59 11.81
N PHE A 31 18.73 2.33 10.99
CA PHE A 31 19.28 1.81 9.75
C PHE A 31 20.74 1.36 9.85
N SER A 32 21.49 1.79 10.87
CA SER A 32 22.86 1.30 11.09
C SER A 32 22.89 -0.15 11.55
N ASP A 33 21.88 -0.60 12.29
CA ASP A 33 21.72 -2.01 12.70
C ASP A 33 21.25 -2.90 11.55
N MET A 34 20.75 -2.29 10.47
CA MET A 34 20.47 -3.00 9.23
C MET A 34 21.70 -2.89 8.33
N ASP A 35 22.62 -3.86 8.44
CA ASP A 35 23.81 -4.02 7.56
C ASP A 35 23.49 -3.87 6.05
N PHE A 36 22.21 -4.03 5.68
CA PHE A 36 21.66 -3.82 4.35
C PHE A 36 21.50 -2.35 3.90
N LEU A 37 21.55 -1.33 4.77
CA LEU A 37 21.15 0.04 4.43
C LEU A 37 22.29 1.06 4.38
N ALA A 38 23.51 0.69 4.79
CA ALA A 38 24.67 1.59 4.85
C ALA A 38 25.25 1.96 3.47
N GLU A 39 24.91 1.24 2.39
CA GLU A 39 25.39 1.55 1.04
C GLU A 39 24.34 2.32 0.20
N PRO A 40 24.70 3.44 -0.46
CA PRO A 40 23.78 4.23 -1.29
C PRO A 40 23.25 3.45 -2.53
N THR A 41 23.99 2.43 -2.98
CA THR A 41 23.59 1.45 -3.99
C THR A 41 22.43 0.58 -3.50
N LEU A 42 22.36 0.27 -2.21
CA LEU A 42 21.35 -0.57 -1.59
C LEU A 42 20.05 0.18 -1.30
N LEU A 43 20.11 1.48 -0.97
CA LEU A 43 18.93 2.34 -0.88
C LEU A 43 18.15 2.37 -2.21
N SER A 44 18.87 2.49 -3.32
CA SER A 44 18.31 2.43 -4.68
C SER A 44 17.68 1.06 -4.98
N LEU A 45 18.31 -0.01 -4.49
CA LEU A 45 17.83 -1.38 -4.60
C LEU A 45 16.52 -1.57 -3.82
N ILE A 46 16.42 -1.02 -2.62
CA ILE A 46 15.22 -1.08 -1.78
C ILE A 46 14.06 -0.35 -2.46
N PHE A 47 14.30 0.79 -3.11
CA PHE A 47 13.25 1.46 -3.89
C PHE A 47 12.76 0.60 -5.05
N PHE A 48 13.69 0.00 -5.80
CA PHE A 48 13.34 -0.86 -6.92
C PHE A 48 12.57 -2.10 -6.46
N PHE A 49 13.02 -2.76 -5.39
CA PHE A 49 12.34 -3.91 -4.82
C PHE A 49 10.98 -3.54 -4.24
N SER A 50 10.85 -2.43 -3.52
CA SER A 50 9.57 -1.96 -2.96
C SER A 50 8.55 -1.66 -4.06
N PHE A 51 9.01 -1.06 -5.18
CA PHE A 51 8.18 -0.82 -6.35
C PHE A 51 7.69 -2.13 -6.97
N ILE A 52 8.58 -3.09 -7.24
CA ILE A 52 8.21 -4.38 -7.83
C ILE A 52 7.30 -5.19 -6.91
N LEU A 53 7.64 -5.25 -5.61
CA LEU A 53 6.90 -6.04 -4.62
C LEU A 53 5.54 -5.44 -4.29
N SER A 54 5.33 -4.15 -4.58
CA SER A 54 4.01 -3.51 -4.49
C SER A 54 3.13 -3.73 -5.73
N LEU A 55 3.65 -4.29 -6.84
CA LEU A 55 2.84 -4.60 -8.04
C LEU A 55 1.79 -5.69 -7.80
N PRO A 56 2.09 -6.83 -7.14
CA PRO A 56 1.06 -7.79 -6.75
C PRO A 56 -0.03 -7.17 -5.87
N ALA A 57 0.36 -6.30 -4.94
CA ALA A 57 -0.58 -5.58 -4.09
C ALA A 57 -1.48 -4.62 -4.89
N LEU A 58 -0.92 -3.91 -5.87
CA LEU A 58 -1.68 -3.07 -6.81
C LEU A 58 -2.68 -3.90 -7.63
N LEU A 59 -2.25 -5.06 -8.15
CA LEU A 59 -3.11 -5.95 -8.93
C LEU A 59 -4.27 -6.47 -8.08
N LEU A 60 -3.99 -6.94 -6.86
CA LEU A 60 -5.02 -7.37 -5.91
C LEU A 60 -5.98 -6.23 -5.58
N ALA A 61 -5.46 -5.04 -5.26
CA ALA A 61 -6.29 -3.87 -4.99
C ALA A 61 -7.20 -3.54 -6.19
N TYR A 62 -6.69 -3.64 -7.41
CA TYR A 62 -7.47 -3.43 -8.63
C TYR A 62 -8.57 -4.49 -8.81
N VAL A 63 -8.26 -5.78 -8.60
CA VAL A 63 -9.23 -6.87 -8.65
C VAL A 63 -10.32 -6.68 -7.60
N CYS A 64 -9.94 -6.39 -6.36
CA CYS A 64 -10.88 -6.13 -5.28
C CYS A 64 -11.84 -4.97 -5.61
N LEU A 65 -11.35 -3.91 -6.26
CA LEU A 65 -12.21 -2.81 -6.69
C LEU A 65 -13.20 -3.21 -7.79
N ARG A 66 -12.77 -4.05 -8.73
CA ARG A 66 -13.66 -4.59 -9.76
C ARG A 66 -14.76 -5.46 -9.18
N ILE A 67 -14.54 -6.06 -8.02
CA ILE A 67 -15.53 -6.90 -7.32
C ILE A 67 -16.42 -6.05 -6.39
N ILE A 68 -15.84 -5.19 -5.56
CA ILE A 68 -16.54 -4.48 -4.49
C ILE A 68 -17.42 -3.34 -5.02
N VAL A 69 -16.96 -2.62 -6.04
CA VAL A 69 -17.69 -1.46 -6.58
C VAL A 69 -19.04 -1.84 -7.21
N PRO A 70 -19.12 -2.84 -8.12
CA PRO A 70 -20.39 -3.20 -8.75
C PRO A 70 -21.29 -4.08 -7.87
N ALA A 71 -20.80 -4.57 -6.72
CA ALA A 71 -21.58 -5.45 -5.86
C ALA A 71 -22.86 -4.75 -5.35
N PRO A 72 -24.03 -5.43 -5.31
CA PRO A 72 -25.31 -4.85 -4.89
C PRO A 72 -25.42 -4.69 -3.36
N HIS A 73 -24.34 -4.27 -2.70
CA HIS A 73 -24.28 -3.99 -1.27
C HIS A 73 -24.37 -2.50 -0.99
N SER A 74 -24.79 -2.14 0.23
CA SER A 74 -24.80 -0.75 0.69
C SER A 74 -23.37 -0.18 0.72
N TYR A 75 -23.25 1.15 0.68
CA TYR A 75 -21.96 1.83 0.73
C TYR A 75 -21.16 1.49 1.99
N GLN A 76 -21.84 1.34 3.13
CA GLN A 76 -21.24 0.99 4.42
C GLN A 76 -20.61 -0.40 4.34
N THR A 77 -21.35 -1.37 3.78
CA THR A 77 -20.85 -2.73 3.57
C THR A 77 -19.67 -2.74 2.61
N ARG A 78 -19.71 -1.99 1.50
CA ARG A 78 -18.58 -1.89 0.55
C ARG A 78 -17.34 -1.28 1.21
N LEU A 79 -17.52 -0.25 2.05
CA LEU A 79 -16.43 0.35 2.82
C LEU A 79 -15.84 -0.63 3.83
N MET A 80 -16.68 -1.39 4.56
CA MET A 80 -16.20 -2.41 5.49
C MET A 80 -15.42 -3.53 4.78
N ILE A 81 -15.94 -4.03 3.65
CA ILE A 81 -15.22 -5.03 2.85
C ILE A 81 -13.88 -4.46 2.40
N TRP A 82 -13.83 -3.22 1.92
CA TRP A 82 -12.58 -2.57 1.53
C TRP A 82 -11.60 -2.40 2.70
N ALA A 83 -12.11 -1.96 3.87
CA ALA A 83 -11.32 -1.75 5.08
C ALA A 83 -10.72 -3.04 5.65
N ILE A 84 -11.37 -4.19 5.44
CA ILE A 84 -10.84 -5.52 5.81
C ILE A 84 -9.86 -6.01 4.73
N THR A 85 -10.21 -5.84 3.45
CA THR A 85 -9.42 -6.34 2.32
C THR A 85 -8.07 -5.65 2.20
N ALA A 86 -8.01 -4.34 2.45
CA ALA A 86 -6.79 -3.56 2.30
C ALA A 86 -5.64 -4.03 3.25
N PRO A 87 -5.87 -4.28 4.55
CA PRO A 87 -4.93 -4.97 5.44
C PRO A 87 -4.51 -6.36 4.97
N CYS A 88 -5.43 -7.16 4.41
CA CYS A 88 -5.08 -8.48 3.87
C CYS A 88 -4.12 -8.39 2.69
N ILE A 89 -4.26 -7.37 1.83
CA ILE A 89 -3.33 -7.12 0.72
C ILE A 89 -1.93 -6.77 1.25
N ILE A 90 -1.83 -5.98 2.33
CA ILE A 90 -0.55 -5.69 2.99
C ILE A 90 0.07 -6.97 3.56
N ALA A 91 -0.71 -7.76 4.30
CA ALA A 91 -0.24 -9.02 4.89
C ALA A 91 0.28 -9.98 3.81
N PHE A 92 -0.42 -10.06 2.66
CA PHE A 92 0.04 -10.82 1.51
C PHE A 92 1.37 -10.30 0.97
N GLY A 93 1.54 -8.97 0.86
CA GLY A 93 2.82 -8.35 0.48
C GLY A 93 3.96 -8.74 1.44
N GLY A 94 3.69 -8.72 2.76
CA GLY A 94 4.64 -9.18 3.78
C GLY A 94 5.00 -10.65 3.64
N MET A 95 4.04 -11.53 3.36
CA MET A 95 4.32 -12.95 3.10
C MET A 95 5.18 -13.16 1.86
N VAL A 96 4.95 -12.40 0.79
CA VAL A 96 5.77 -12.46 -0.44
C VAL A 96 7.22 -12.05 -0.13
N VAL A 97 7.42 -11.01 0.68
CA VAL A 97 8.75 -10.61 1.15
C VAL A 97 9.40 -11.75 1.95
N MET A 98 8.70 -12.36 2.90
CA MET A 98 9.24 -13.48 3.68
C MET A 98 9.64 -14.68 2.81
N ILE A 99 8.84 -15.00 1.78
CA ILE A 99 9.15 -16.10 0.86
C ILE A 99 10.40 -15.80 0.03
N ILE A 100 10.57 -14.55 -0.44
CA ILE A 100 11.70 -14.15 -1.29
C ILE A 100 13.01 -14.08 -0.50
N PHE A 101 12.97 -13.53 0.71
CA PHE A 101 14.17 -13.31 1.53
C PHE A 101 14.45 -14.46 2.51
N GLY A 102 13.56 -15.45 2.60
CA GLY A 102 13.78 -16.70 3.33
C GLY A 102 13.68 -16.61 4.85
N ASP A 103 13.54 -15.41 5.43
CA ASP A 103 13.38 -15.22 6.87
C ASP A 103 12.55 -13.97 7.23
N PHE A 104 11.99 -13.94 8.44
CA PHE A 104 11.31 -12.75 8.96
C PHE A 104 12.32 -11.71 9.40
N ASN A 105 12.77 -10.87 8.46
CA ASN A 105 13.57 -9.70 8.79
C ASN A 105 12.65 -8.48 9.03
N PRO A 106 12.64 -7.88 10.23
CA PRO A 106 11.91 -6.63 10.48
C PRO A 106 12.30 -5.51 9.51
N GLY A 107 13.55 -5.49 9.04
CA GLY A 107 14.01 -4.57 8.00
C GLY A 107 13.37 -4.82 6.63
N GLY A 108 13.00 -6.06 6.33
CA GLY A 108 12.22 -6.40 5.14
C GLY A 108 10.82 -5.79 5.15
N LEU A 109 10.27 -5.42 6.33
CA LEU A 109 8.96 -4.76 6.41
C LEU A 109 9.00 -3.31 5.90
N ILE A 110 10.17 -2.66 5.85
CA ILE A 110 10.32 -1.32 5.25
C ILE A 110 9.92 -1.33 3.77
N VAL A 111 10.16 -2.46 3.10
CA VAL A 111 9.81 -2.68 1.69
C VAL A 111 8.30 -2.72 1.48
N CYS A 112 7.52 -3.02 2.53
CA CYS A 112 6.06 -3.04 2.51
C CYS A 112 5.41 -1.67 2.72
N ILE A 113 6.17 -0.63 3.14
CA ILE A 113 5.63 0.71 3.44
C ILE A 113 4.83 1.30 2.25
N PRO A 114 5.28 1.23 0.98
CA PRO A 114 4.46 1.72 -0.15
C PRO A 114 3.11 1.02 -0.25
N ALA A 115 3.07 -0.30 -0.04
CA ALA A 115 1.82 -1.06 -0.08
C ALA A 115 0.89 -0.65 1.07
N MET A 116 1.44 -0.38 2.26
CA MET A 116 0.71 0.12 3.42
C MET A 116 0.12 1.51 3.17
N LEU A 117 0.93 2.45 2.68
CA LEU A 117 0.49 3.80 2.34
C LEU A 117 -0.55 3.79 1.23
N ALA A 118 -0.35 2.97 0.18
CA ALA A 118 -1.31 2.83 -0.90
C ALA A 118 -2.64 2.29 -0.39
N ALA A 119 -2.63 1.31 0.51
CA ALA A 119 -3.82 0.78 1.17
C ALA A 119 -4.52 1.86 2.00
N MET A 120 -3.81 2.57 2.87
CA MET A 120 -4.36 3.64 3.71
C MET A 120 -4.98 4.77 2.88
N LEU A 121 -4.23 5.29 1.91
CA LEU A 121 -4.72 6.34 1.00
C LEU A 121 -5.93 5.84 0.19
N SER A 122 -5.93 4.57 -0.22
CA SER A 122 -7.07 4.00 -0.93
C SER A 122 -8.30 3.91 -0.04
N VAL A 123 -8.18 3.51 1.23
CA VAL A 123 -9.32 3.56 2.18
C VAL A 123 -9.86 4.98 2.33
N LEU A 124 -8.98 5.98 2.51
CA LEU A 124 -9.37 7.39 2.67
C LEU A 124 -10.09 7.95 1.43
N ILE A 125 -9.53 7.71 0.24
CA ILE A 125 -10.14 8.13 -1.04
C ILE A 125 -11.50 7.44 -1.23
N ARG A 126 -11.61 6.16 -0.88
CA ARG A 126 -12.84 5.38 -1.05
C ARG A 126 -13.94 5.82 -0.09
N TYR A 127 -13.59 6.24 1.13
CA TYR A 127 -14.55 6.85 2.03
C TYR A 127 -15.27 8.04 1.37
N GLN A 128 -14.53 8.92 0.69
CA GLN A 128 -15.11 10.06 -0.02
C GLN A 128 -15.90 9.64 -1.26
N GLN A 129 -15.40 8.68 -2.04
CA GLN A 129 -16.06 8.22 -3.27
C GLN A 129 -17.37 7.48 -3.00
N PHE A 130 -17.40 6.62 -1.97
CA PHE A 130 -18.62 5.94 -1.58
C PHE A 130 -19.67 6.91 -1.02
N LYS A 131 -19.24 8.00 -0.40
CA LYS A 131 -20.14 9.08 0.03
C LYS A 131 -20.74 9.86 -1.16
N GLN A 132 -19.96 10.13 -2.20
CA GLN A 132 -20.46 10.82 -3.41
C GLN A 132 -21.49 10.00 -4.19
N LEU A 133 -21.37 8.66 -4.19
CA LEU A 133 -22.36 7.76 -4.78
C LEU A 133 -23.74 7.86 -4.11
N ILE A 134 -23.82 8.29 -2.84
CA ILE A 134 -25.09 8.52 -2.12
C ILE A 134 -25.87 9.67 -2.79
N VAL A 135 -25.20 10.80 -3.02
CA VAL A 135 -25.82 12.01 -3.60
C VAL A 135 -26.38 11.73 -4.98
N GLN A 136 -25.70 10.90 -5.79
CA GLN A 136 -26.18 10.56 -7.13
C GLN A 136 -27.35 9.57 -7.13
N HIS A 137 -27.49 8.74 -6.09
CA HIS A 137 -28.61 7.80 -5.98
C HIS A 137 -29.86 8.41 -5.35
N GLU A 138 -29.74 9.51 -4.61
CA GLU A 138 -30.89 10.24 -4.04
C GLU A 138 -31.52 11.23 -5.04
N ILE A 139 -30.82 11.56 -6.13
CA ILE A 139 -31.29 12.50 -7.17
C ILE A 139 -31.96 11.78 -8.36
N ASN A 140 -31.82 10.45 -8.46
CA ASN A 140 -32.43 9.63 -9.52
C ASN A 140 -33.45 8.66 -8.95
#